data_AF-A0A2D3VXZ8-F1
#
_entry.id   AF-A0A2D3VXZ8-F1
#
_cell.length_a   1.000
_cell.length_b   1.000
_cell.length_c   1.000
_cell.angle_alpha   90.00
_cell.angle_beta   90.00
_cell.angle_gamma   90.00
#
_symmetry.space_group_name_H-M   'P 1'
#
loop_
_entity.id
_entity.type
_entity.pdbx_description
1 polymer ?
#
loop_
_entity_poly.entity_id
_entity_poly.type
_entity_poly.pdbx_seq_one_letter_code
_entity_poly.pdbx_strand_id
1 'polypeptide(L)'
;MKVLFFLYLCVTLLIADNPKIYSTLGDAIYNNTENILKLKDMEAYAAMYEDIDKYISEVHVVKKIGKAIEEGDTSVSSKEYLEKLRILSKENDNYVRSAQSKFRTSMSDEDSELFSLLINSELVDTSRYKNEIINYYVAHSESVNADGVIQKFIDEENSLKNKEVVNKKLYKSKQQYQKEKIQRIREQDEAQQKALEETLEEELEKKKSEIRENQVKELAR
;
A
#
# COMPACT_ATOMS: atom_id res chain seq x y z
N MET A 1 -0.72 39.80 8.57
CA MET A 1 -0.68 38.80 7.46
C MET A 1 0.68 38.65 6.79
N LYS A 2 1.48 39.72 6.56
CA LYS A 2 2.82 39.59 5.96
C LYS A 2 3.82 38.75 6.77
N VAL A 3 3.76 38.82 8.10
CA VAL A 3 4.63 38.05 9.02
C VAL A 3 4.31 36.54 8.97
N LEU A 4 3.03 36.17 8.84
CA LEU A 4 2.61 34.77 8.69
C LEU A 4 3.05 34.16 7.35
N PHE A 5 3.08 34.97 6.29
CA PHE A 5 3.56 34.52 4.97
C PHE A 5 5.08 34.28 4.96
N PHE A 6 5.85 35.12 5.67
CA PHE A 6 7.30 34.94 5.83
C PHE A 6 7.65 33.69 6.66
N LEU A 7 6.87 33.40 7.72
CA LEU A 7 7.02 32.17 8.51
C LEU A 7 6.75 30.92 7.67
N TYR A 8 5.73 30.93 6.81
CA TYR A 8 5.42 29.80 5.93
C TYR A 8 6.55 29.52 4.91
N LEU A 9 7.17 30.57 4.37
CA LEU A 9 8.26 30.49 3.40
C LEU A 9 9.57 29.94 4.02
N CYS A 10 9.83 30.27 5.29
CA CYS A 10 10.94 29.67 6.06
C CYS A 10 10.72 28.18 6.36
N VAL A 11 9.48 27.74 6.60
CA VAL A 11 9.17 26.32 6.82
C VAL A 11 9.37 25.49 5.55
N THR A 12 9.05 26.02 4.37
CA THR A 12 9.30 25.31 3.09
C THR A 12 10.78 25.22 2.70
N LEU A 13 11.62 26.16 3.16
CA LEU A 13 13.06 26.14 2.91
C LEU A 13 13.84 25.18 3.82
N LEU A 14 13.21 24.70 4.90
CA LEU A 14 13.81 23.74 5.84
C LEU A 14 13.72 22.28 5.35
N ILE A 15 12.84 21.97 4.38
CA ILE A 15 12.86 20.70 3.66
C ILE A 15 13.85 20.86 2.50
N ALA A 16 15.12 21.00 2.86
CA ALA A 16 16.15 21.18 1.88
C ALA A 16 16.50 19.80 1.30
N ASP A 17 16.12 19.57 0.04
CA ASP A 17 16.35 18.32 -0.72
C ASP A 17 17.78 17.79 -0.56
N ASN A 18 17.96 16.47 -0.63
CA ASN A 18 19.29 15.87 -0.61
C ASN A 18 20.10 16.32 -1.84
N PRO A 19 21.43 16.46 -1.70
CA PRO A 19 22.31 16.65 -2.86
C PRO A 19 22.08 15.55 -3.91
N LYS A 20 21.87 15.94 -5.16
CA LYS A 20 21.73 15.03 -6.32
C LYS A 20 23.07 14.39 -6.68
N ILE A 21 24.19 15.10 -6.48
CA ILE A 21 25.55 14.59 -6.68
C ILE A 21 25.81 13.41 -5.74
N TYR A 22 26.10 12.26 -6.34
CA TYR A 22 26.23 10.97 -5.66
C TYR A 22 25.00 10.56 -4.82
N SER A 23 23.80 11.01 -5.20
CA SER A 23 22.51 10.70 -4.55
C SER A 23 22.29 9.20 -4.29
N THR A 24 22.69 8.32 -5.22
CA THR A 24 22.59 6.86 -5.02
C THR A 24 23.22 6.38 -3.71
N LEU A 25 24.31 7.02 -3.27
CA LEU A 25 24.97 6.71 -2.00
C LEU A 25 24.45 7.63 -0.88
N GLY A 26 24.30 8.92 -1.18
CA GLY A 26 23.92 9.94 -0.20
C GLY A 26 22.51 9.77 0.36
N ASP A 27 21.52 9.43 -0.46
CA ASP A 27 20.12 9.41 -0.05
C ASP A 27 19.87 8.42 1.08
N ALA A 28 20.46 7.22 1.02
CA ALA A 28 20.35 6.24 2.10
C ALA A 28 20.90 6.79 3.43
N ILE A 29 22.03 7.48 3.37
CA ILE A 29 22.69 8.09 4.55
C ILE A 29 21.82 9.22 5.11
N TYR A 30 21.38 10.14 4.25
CA TYR A 30 20.62 11.31 4.67
C TYR A 30 19.25 10.93 5.23
N ASN A 31 18.55 10.02 4.57
CA ASN A 31 17.19 9.64 4.95
C ASN A 31 17.15 8.78 6.23
N ASN A 32 18.24 8.08 6.55
CA ASN A 32 18.31 7.27 7.77
C ASN A 32 18.66 8.05 9.03
N THR A 33 19.05 9.33 8.93
CA THR A 33 19.50 10.11 10.10
C THR A 33 18.48 10.13 11.24
N GLU A 34 17.22 10.42 10.94
CA GLU A 34 16.15 10.42 11.94
C GLU A 34 15.90 9.03 12.53
N ASN A 35 16.01 7.98 11.70
CA ASN A 35 15.80 6.60 12.11
C ASN A 35 16.95 6.07 12.99
N ILE A 36 18.19 6.47 12.70
CA ILE A 36 19.37 6.20 13.55
C ILE A 36 19.28 6.98 14.85
N LEU A 37 18.76 8.21 14.85
CA LEU A 37 18.57 8.99 16.07
C LEU A 37 17.61 8.29 17.05
N LYS A 38 16.54 7.65 16.57
CA LYS A 38 15.60 6.86 17.40
C LYS A 38 16.27 5.71 18.15
N LEU A 39 17.44 5.23 17.72
CA LEU A 39 18.20 4.24 18.49
C LEU A 39 18.58 4.76 19.88
N LYS A 40 18.65 6.09 20.06
CA LYS A 40 18.91 6.70 21.37
C LYS A 40 17.74 6.57 22.35
N ASP A 41 16.55 6.20 21.89
CA ASP A 41 15.41 5.93 22.77
C ASP A 41 15.50 4.53 23.40
N MET A 42 16.51 3.74 23.02
CA MET A 42 16.69 2.35 23.45
C MET A 42 17.89 2.24 24.39
N GLU A 43 17.68 1.71 25.60
CA GLU A 43 18.76 1.49 26.57
C GLU A 43 19.86 0.58 26.00
N ALA A 44 19.48 -0.38 25.15
CA ALA A 44 20.38 -1.30 24.47
C ALA A 44 21.45 -0.62 23.57
N TYR A 45 21.31 0.68 23.32
CA TYR A 45 22.23 1.52 22.53
C TYR A 45 22.92 2.61 23.36
N ALA A 46 22.74 2.66 24.68
CA ALA A 46 23.31 3.70 25.54
C ALA A 46 24.82 3.91 25.34
N ALA A 47 25.57 2.82 25.16
CA ALA A 47 27.01 2.87 24.92
C ALA A 47 27.42 3.52 23.58
N MET A 48 26.47 3.72 22.65
CA MET A 48 26.71 4.26 21.31
C MET A 48 26.15 5.67 21.12
N TYR A 49 25.59 6.31 22.15
CA TYR A 49 24.92 7.61 21.99
C TYR A 49 25.86 8.70 21.45
N GLU A 50 27.10 8.75 21.93
CA GLU A 50 28.11 9.70 21.44
C GLU A 50 28.47 9.44 19.97
N ASP A 51 28.59 8.17 19.58
CA ASP A 51 28.88 7.78 18.19
C ASP A 51 27.71 8.11 17.26
N ILE A 52 26.47 7.95 17.73
CA ILE A 52 25.26 8.33 16.99
C ILE A 52 25.22 9.85 16.78
N ASP A 53 25.47 10.64 17.82
CA ASP A 53 25.49 12.10 17.72
C ASP A 53 26.58 12.59 16.77
N LYS A 54 27.77 11.99 16.85
CA LYS A 54 28.87 12.26 15.94
C LYS A 54 28.49 11.93 14.50
N TYR A 55 27.96 10.74 14.25
CA TYR A 55 27.50 10.31 12.93
C TYR A 55 26.50 11.31 12.34
N ILE A 56 25.45 11.68 13.08
CA ILE A 56 24.41 12.61 12.61
C ILE A 56 25.02 13.99 12.28
N SER A 57 25.91 14.49 13.14
CA SER A 57 26.63 15.75 12.89
C SER A 57 27.46 15.69 11.61
N GLU A 58 28.21 14.61 11.40
CA GLU A 58 29.01 14.41 10.20
C GLU A 58 28.13 14.31 8.94
N VAL A 59 27.00 13.61 9.00
CA VAL A 59 26.03 13.54 7.90
C VAL A 59 25.51 14.95 7.54
N HIS A 60 25.19 15.79 8.52
CA HIS A 60 24.75 17.17 8.27
C HIS A 60 25.85 18.02 7.60
N VAL A 61 27.10 17.88 8.05
CA VAL A 61 28.24 18.59 7.44
C VAL A 61 28.45 18.12 5.99
N VAL A 62 28.43 16.81 5.76
CA VAL A 62 28.60 16.22 4.43
C VAL A 62 27.45 16.60 3.50
N LYS A 63 26.21 16.65 3.99
CA LYS A 63 25.05 17.14 3.24
C LYS A 63 25.24 18.58 2.76
N LYS A 64 25.75 19.47 3.62
CA LYS A 64 26.06 20.87 3.26
C LYS A 64 27.17 20.96 2.21
N ILE A 65 28.22 20.16 2.35
CA ILE A 65 29.29 20.05 1.35
C ILE A 65 28.72 19.63 -0.01
N GLY A 66 27.87 18.61 -0.03
CA GLY A 66 27.22 18.14 -1.25
C GLY A 66 26.47 19.26 -1.97
N LYS A 67 25.68 20.07 -1.24
CA LYS A 67 24.96 21.22 -1.82
C LYS A 67 25.89 22.29 -2.37
N ALA A 68 26.94 22.64 -1.63
CA ALA A 68 27.90 23.64 -2.08
C ALA A 68 28.55 23.23 -3.42
N ILE A 69 28.90 21.95 -3.58
CA ILE A 69 29.43 21.42 -4.84
C ILE A 69 28.41 21.57 -5.98
N GLU A 70 27.12 21.30 -5.73
CA GLU A 70 26.07 21.46 -6.74
C GLU A 70 25.83 22.93 -7.15
N GLU A 71 26.01 23.84 -6.20
CA GLU A 71 25.94 25.28 -6.41
C GLU A 71 27.19 25.84 -7.13
N GLY A 72 28.19 24.99 -7.41
CA GLY A 72 29.38 25.34 -8.18
C GLY A 72 30.58 25.78 -7.34
N ASP A 73 30.58 25.53 -6.03
CA ASP A 73 31.75 25.79 -5.18
C ASP A 73 32.91 24.85 -5.54
N THR A 74 33.96 25.43 -6.10
CA THR A 74 35.17 24.71 -6.53
C THR A 74 36.23 24.62 -5.43
N SER A 75 36.01 25.24 -4.27
CA SER A 75 36.91 25.13 -3.11
C SER A 75 36.83 23.76 -2.43
N VAL A 76 35.77 22.99 -2.72
CA VAL A 76 35.54 21.66 -2.15
C VAL A 76 35.71 20.56 -3.18
N SER A 77 36.51 19.56 -2.87
CA SER A 77 36.81 18.44 -3.75
C SER A 77 35.65 17.44 -3.81
N SER A 78 35.07 17.21 -5.01
CA SER A 78 34.07 16.16 -5.22
C SER A 78 34.57 14.77 -4.83
N LYS A 79 35.88 14.52 -4.99
CA LYS A 79 36.51 13.26 -4.61
C LYS A 79 36.53 13.08 -3.08
N GLU A 80 36.85 14.14 -2.34
CA GLU A 80 36.84 14.11 -0.87
C GLU A 80 35.42 13.97 -0.33
N TYR A 81 34.44 14.64 -0.95
CA TYR A 81 33.02 14.45 -0.63
C TYR A 81 32.58 12.99 -0.85
N LEU A 82 32.93 12.38 -1.98
CA LEU A 82 32.62 10.97 -2.24
C LEU A 82 33.26 10.03 -1.21
N GLU A 83 34.49 10.30 -0.79
CA GLU A 83 35.15 9.46 0.21
C GLU A 83 34.48 9.57 1.58
N LYS A 84 34.06 10.77 1.99
CA LYS A 84 33.26 10.98 3.20
C LYS A 84 31.93 10.23 3.13
N LEU A 85 31.23 10.27 1.99
CA LEU A 85 30.00 9.50 1.79
C LEU A 85 30.24 7.99 1.95
N ARG A 86 31.36 7.46 1.46
CA ARG A 86 31.67 6.03 1.59
C ARG A 86 31.93 5.61 3.03
N ILE A 87 32.57 6.46 3.82
CA ILE A 87 32.77 6.23 5.26
C ILE A 87 31.41 6.21 5.96
N LEU A 88 30.61 7.25 5.77
CA LEU A 88 29.27 7.36 6.37
C LEU A 88 28.32 6.26 5.91
N SER A 89 28.43 5.78 4.68
CA SER A 89 27.66 4.63 4.19
C SER A 89 27.98 3.36 4.98
N LYS A 90 29.26 3.10 5.28
CA LYS A 90 29.64 1.92 6.06
C LYS A 90 29.13 2.00 7.49
N GLU A 91 29.19 3.19 8.09
CA GLU A 91 28.66 3.43 9.43
C GLU A 91 27.14 3.30 9.47
N ASN A 92 26.43 3.88 8.50
CA ASN A 92 24.99 3.67 8.31
C ASN A 92 24.63 2.19 8.26
N ASP A 93 25.34 1.42 7.43
CA ASP A 93 25.09 -0.02 7.28
C ASP A 93 25.39 -0.81 8.56
N ASN A 94 26.31 -0.33 9.41
CA ASN A 94 26.54 -0.92 10.73
C ASN A 94 25.33 -0.68 11.64
N TYR A 95 24.75 0.52 11.68
CA TYR A 95 23.57 0.80 12.49
C TYR A 95 22.36 -0.02 12.05
N VAL A 96 22.10 -0.10 10.74
CA VAL A 96 21.01 -0.92 10.17
C VAL A 96 21.21 -2.40 10.54
N ARG A 97 22.43 -2.94 10.35
CA ARG A 97 22.73 -4.33 10.72
C ARG A 97 22.60 -4.58 12.23
N SER A 98 23.03 -3.63 13.06
CA SER A 98 22.89 -3.72 14.51
C SER A 98 21.42 -3.76 14.92
N ALA A 99 20.59 -2.85 14.37
CA ALA A 99 19.15 -2.80 14.66
C ALA A 99 18.47 -4.11 14.26
N GLN A 100 18.79 -4.61 13.06
CA GLN A 100 18.28 -5.87 12.56
C GLN A 100 18.70 -7.07 13.42
N SER A 101 19.92 -7.07 13.93
CA SER A 101 20.43 -8.11 14.82
C SER A 101 19.73 -8.07 16.17
N LYS A 102 19.69 -6.88 16.81
CA LYS A 102 19.03 -6.70 18.11
C LYS A 102 17.53 -7.00 18.04
N PHE A 103 16.88 -6.77 16.90
CA PHE A 103 15.47 -7.12 16.71
C PHE A 103 15.24 -8.63 16.79
N ARG A 104 16.14 -9.42 16.21
CA ARG A 104 16.06 -10.89 16.30
C ARG A 104 16.37 -11.37 17.71
N THR A 105 17.35 -10.74 18.35
CA THR A 105 17.71 -11.03 19.75
C THR A 105 16.57 -10.68 20.70
N SER A 106 15.91 -9.53 20.54
CA SER A 106 14.79 -9.12 21.41
C SER A 106 13.61 -10.09 21.33
N MET A 107 13.32 -10.65 20.15
CA MET A 107 12.32 -11.72 20.03
C MET A 107 12.74 -13.02 20.73
N SER A 108 14.04 -13.32 20.74
CA SER A 108 14.58 -14.56 21.36
C SER A 108 14.69 -14.45 22.88
N ASP A 109 15.02 -13.26 23.38
CA ASP A 109 15.18 -12.94 24.79
C ASP A 109 13.86 -12.48 25.44
N GLU A 110 12.76 -12.49 24.67
CA GLU A 110 11.43 -12.03 25.08
C GLU A 110 11.38 -10.56 25.56
N ASP A 111 12.34 -9.73 25.10
CA ASP A 111 12.41 -8.30 25.37
C ASP A 111 11.39 -7.54 24.50
N SER A 112 10.16 -7.45 25.03
CA SER A 112 9.01 -6.83 24.38
C SER A 112 9.22 -5.32 24.14
N GLU A 113 9.92 -4.62 25.04
CA GLU A 113 10.16 -3.18 24.94
C GLU A 113 11.14 -2.89 23.79
N LEU A 114 12.30 -3.56 23.78
CA LEU A 114 13.29 -3.41 22.72
C LEU A 114 12.71 -3.85 21.36
N PHE A 115 11.91 -4.92 21.34
CA PHE A 115 11.19 -5.35 20.15
C PHE A 115 10.29 -4.23 19.60
N SER A 116 9.42 -3.65 20.43
CA SER A 116 8.51 -2.57 20.03
C SER A 116 9.24 -1.33 19.54
N LEU A 117 10.33 -0.94 20.20
CA LEU A 117 11.14 0.20 19.77
C LEU A 117 11.83 -0.07 18.42
N LEU A 118 12.38 -1.27 18.22
CA LEU A 118 13.10 -1.61 17.00
C LEU A 118 12.21 -1.72 15.76
N ILE A 119 11.02 -2.33 15.86
CA ILE A 119 10.11 -2.39 14.71
C ILE A 119 9.63 -0.99 14.28
N ASN A 120 9.51 -0.06 15.23
CA ASN A 120 9.06 1.31 14.98
C ASN A 120 10.22 2.28 14.65
N SER A 121 11.47 1.82 14.71
CA SER A 121 12.65 2.61 14.33
C SER A 121 12.80 2.83 12.82
N GLU A 122 12.09 2.05 11.99
CA GLU A 122 12.21 2.00 10.52
C GLU A 122 13.59 1.56 9.99
N LEU A 123 14.51 1.14 10.86
CA LEU A 123 15.79 0.51 10.47
C LEU A 123 15.68 -0.99 10.23
N VAL A 124 14.57 -1.60 10.67
CA VAL A 124 14.25 -3.01 10.45
C VAL A 124 13.31 -3.12 9.24
N ASP A 125 13.59 -4.08 8.35
CA ASP A 125 12.70 -4.40 7.23
C ASP A 125 11.44 -5.13 7.73
N THR A 126 10.50 -4.38 8.28
CA THR A 126 9.28 -4.92 8.87
C THR A 126 8.40 -5.64 7.86
N SER A 127 8.49 -5.28 6.57
CA SER A 127 7.76 -5.96 5.49
C SER A 127 8.23 -7.40 5.32
N ARG A 128 9.55 -7.62 5.40
CA ARG A 128 10.17 -8.95 5.32
C ARG A 128 9.86 -9.82 6.53
N TYR A 129 9.75 -9.24 7.72
CA TYR A 129 9.48 -9.95 8.97
C TYR A 129 8.02 -9.83 9.44
N LYS A 130 7.09 -9.53 8.54
CA LYS A 130 5.69 -9.26 8.88
C LYS A 130 5.07 -10.38 9.71
N ASN A 131 5.29 -11.63 9.32
CA ASN A 131 4.69 -12.78 10.02
C ASN A 131 5.31 -12.99 11.40
N GLU A 132 6.63 -12.84 11.51
CA GLU A 132 7.36 -12.96 12.77
C GLU A 132 6.92 -11.88 13.77
N ILE A 133 6.77 -10.64 13.31
CA ILE A 133 6.30 -9.50 14.11
C ILE A 133 4.88 -9.77 14.65
N ILE A 134 3.97 -10.21 13.77
CA ILE A 134 2.58 -10.53 14.18
C ILE A 134 2.54 -11.71 15.13
N ASN A 135 3.29 -12.79 14.86
CA ASN A 135 3.32 -13.97 15.71
C ASN A 135 3.87 -13.63 17.10
N TYR A 136 4.94 -12.84 17.16
CA TYR A 136 5.52 -12.38 18.42
C TYR A 136 4.52 -11.53 19.21
N TYR A 137 3.85 -10.57 18.54
CA TYR A 137 2.79 -9.76 19.16
C TYR A 137 1.64 -10.62 19.71
N VAL A 138 1.14 -11.59 18.96
CA VAL A 138 0.04 -12.47 19.42
C VAL A 138 0.46 -13.29 20.64
N ALA A 139 1.70 -13.80 20.65
CA ALA A 139 2.23 -14.56 21.78
C ALA A 139 2.44 -13.69 23.04
N HIS A 140 2.71 -12.40 22.87
CA HIS A 140 3.06 -11.46 23.95
C HIS A 140 2.10 -10.26 24.01
N SER A 141 0.82 -10.48 23.70
CA SER A 141 -0.16 -9.39 23.55
C SER A 141 -0.43 -8.59 24.84
N GLU A 142 -0.03 -9.12 26.00
CA GLU A 142 -0.10 -8.41 27.29
C GLU A 142 1.05 -7.42 27.51
N SER A 143 2.20 -7.62 26.86
CA SER A 143 3.41 -6.80 27.03
C SER A 143 3.73 -5.93 25.81
N VAL A 144 3.18 -6.26 24.64
CA VAL A 144 3.41 -5.53 23.38
C VAL A 144 2.13 -4.78 22.98
N ASN A 145 2.22 -3.46 22.85
CA ASN A 145 1.12 -2.66 22.31
C ASN A 145 1.04 -2.79 20.78
N ALA A 146 -0.17 -2.81 20.24
CA ALA A 146 -0.41 -2.91 18.81
C ALA A 146 -0.02 -1.65 18.01
N ASP A 147 0.46 -0.58 18.64
CA ASP A 147 0.68 0.70 17.97
C ASP A 147 1.76 0.65 16.87
N GLY A 148 1.71 1.64 15.98
CA GLY A 148 2.71 1.81 14.93
C GLY A 148 2.67 0.72 13.86
N VAL A 149 3.76 -0.02 13.69
CA VAL A 149 3.89 -1.04 12.63
C VAL A 149 2.89 -2.18 12.77
N ILE A 150 2.62 -2.63 14.00
CA ILE A 150 1.69 -3.74 14.24
C ILE A 150 0.27 -3.34 13.82
N GLN A 151 -0.16 -2.13 14.17
CA GLN A 151 -1.48 -1.61 13.81
C GLN A 151 -1.63 -1.52 12.30
N LYS A 152 -0.60 -1.04 11.59
CA LYS A 152 -0.58 -1.00 10.12
C LYS A 152 -0.83 -2.39 9.54
N PHE A 153 -0.20 -3.43 10.07
CA PHE A 153 -0.40 -4.80 9.59
C PHE A 153 -1.80 -5.35 9.89
N ILE A 154 -2.36 -5.06 11.07
CA ILE A 154 -3.73 -5.44 11.44
C ILE A 154 -4.73 -4.74 10.52
N ASP A 155 -4.56 -3.44 10.29
CA ASP A 155 -5.43 -2.63 9.42
C ASP A 155 -5.37 -3.08 7.96
N GLU A 156 -4.17 -3.41 7.46
CA GLU A 156 -3.99 -3.99 6.13
C GLU A 156 -4.80 -5.28 5.98
N GLU A 157 -4.69 -6.20 6.94
CA GLU A 157 -5.40 -7.48 6.89
C GLU A 157 -6.93 -7.29 6.95
N ASN A 158 -7.40 -6.40 7.80
CA ASN A 158 -8.83 -6.04 7.90
C ASN A 158 -9.34 -5.41 6.60
N SER A 159 -8.54 -4.54 5.96
CA SER A 159 -8.91 -3.92 4.70
C SER A 159 -9.06 -4.94 3.56
N LEU A 160 -8.20 -5.97 3.53
CA LEU A 160 -8.25 -7.05 2.55
C LEU A 160 -9.51 -7.91 2.74
N LYS A 161 -9.80 -8.32 3.99
CA LYS A 161 -11.02 -9.05 4.35
C LYS A 161 -12.28 -8.27 3.94
N ASN A 162 -12.31 -6.97 4.20
CA ASN A 162 -13.43 -6.11 3.82
C ASN A 162 -13.62 -6.03 2.30
N LYS A 163 -12.52 -5.89 1.53
CA LYS A 163 -12.57 -5.89 0.05
C LYS A 163 -13.11 -7.21 -0.49
N GLU A 164 -12.71 -8.34 0.07
CA GLU A 164 -13.21 -9.66 -0.33
C GLU A 164 -14.72 -9.81 -0.06
N VAL A 165 -15.20 -9.35 1.10
CA VAL A 165 -16.63 -9.36 1.44
C VAL A 165 -17.43 -8.51 0.46
N VAL A 166 -16.94 -7.29 0.15
CA VAL A 166 -17.58 -6.40 -0.84
C VAL A 166 -17.62 -7.04 -2.22
N ASN A 167 -16.52 -7.61 -2.68
CA ASN A 167 -16.44 -8.27 -3.99
C ASN A 167 -17.40 -9.48 -4.08
N LYS A 168 -17.48 -10.30 -3.03
CA LYS A 168 -18.41 -11.43 -2.97
C LYS A 168 -19.87 -10.96 -3.01
N LYS A 169 -20.21 -9.86 -2.34
CA LYS A 169 -21.55 -9.26 -2.38
C LYS A 169 -21.89 -8.73 -3.77
N LEU A 170 -20.97 -8.02 -4.41
CA LEU A 170 -21.14 -7.52 -5.78
C LEU A 170 -21.34 -8.66 -6.78
N TYR A 171 -20.57 -9.74 -6.65
CA TYR A 171 -20.70 -10.92 -7.50
C TYR A 171 -22.08 -11.59 -7.35
N LYS A 172 -22.54 -11.80 -6.12
CA LYS A 172 -23.89 -12.33 -5.86
C LYS A 172 -24.99 -11.45 -6.44
N SER A 173 -24.89 -10.13 -6.27
CA SER A 173 -25.83 -9.17 -6.83
C SER A 173 -25.88 -9.23 -8.37
N LYS A 174 -24.71 -9.30 -9.03
CA LYS A 174 -24.63 -9.48 -10.49
C LYS A 174 -25.29 -10.79 -10.95
N GLN A 175 -25.05 -11.90 -10.25
CA GLN A 175 -25.69 -13.17 -10.57
C GLN A 175 -27.21 -13.10 -10.43
N GLN A 176 -27.70 -12.47 -9.38
CA GLN A 176 -29.14 -12.31 -9.16
C GLN A 176 -29.79 -11.45 -10.26
N TYR A 177 -29.16 -10.32 -10.62
CA TYR A 177 -29.62 -9.50 -11.73
C TYR A 177 -29.68 -10.26 -13.07
N GLN A 178 -28.68 -11.10 -13.35
CA GLN A 178 -28.68 -11.94 -14.56
C GLN A 178 -29.80 -12.98 -14.53
N LYS A 179 -30.05 -13.61 -13.38
CA LYS A 179 -31.18 -14.54 -13.22
C LYS A 179 -32.53 -13.86 -13.46
N GLU A 180 -32.75 -12.69 -12.86
CA GLU A 180 -33.96 -11.90 -13.05
C GLU A 180 -34.11 -11.42 -14.50
N LYS A 181 -33.01 -11.07 -15.17
CA LYS A 181 -33.02 -10.74 -16.61
C LYS A 181 -33.42 -11.94 -17.47
N ILE A 182 -32.82 -13.11 -17.24
CA ILE A 182 -33.14 -14.33 -17.98
C ILE A 182 -34.60 -14.74 -17.76
N GLN A 183 -35.10 -14.62 -16.52
CA GLN A 183 -36.49 -14.92 -16.21
C GLN A 183 -37.45 -14.01 -16.99
N ARG A 184 -37.22 -12.70 -16.99
CA ARG A 184 -38.04 -11.75 -17.77
C ARG A 184 -38.03 -12.05 -19.27
N ILE A 185 -36.88 -12.44 -19.83
CA ILE A 185 -36.78 -12.82 -21.25
C ILE A 185 -37.63 -14.07 -21.51
N ARG A 186 -37.52 -15.10 -20.66
CA ARG A 186 -38.31 -16.33 -20.81
C ARG A 186 -39.81 -16.08 -20.73
N GLU A 187 -40.25 -15.26 -19.77
CA GLU A 187 -41.65 -14.87 -19.62
C GLU A 187 -42.16 -14.11 -20.86
N GLN A 188 -41.32 -13.26 -21.46
CA GLN A 188 -41.64 -12.58 -22.72
C GLN A 188 -41.69 -13.53 -23.92
N ASP A 189 -40.72 -14.43 -24.04
CA ASP A 189 -40.66 -15.43 -25.12
C ASP A 189 -41.89 -16.35 -25.06
N GLU A 190 -42.28 -16.81 -23.86
CA GLU A 190 -43.48 -17.63 -23.65
C GLU A 190 -44.76 -16.87 -24.05
N ALA A 191 -44.87 -15.58 -23.69
CA ALA A 191 -46.01 -14.76 -24.07
C ALA A 191 -46.09 -14.53 -25.59
N GLN A 192 -44.93 -14.30 -26.24
CA GLN A 192 -44.86 -14.16 -27.70
C GLN A 192 -45.21 -15.46 -28.41
N GLN A 193 -44.76 -16.61 -27.89
CA GLN A 193 -45.08 -17.91 -28.47
C GLN A 193 -46.58 -18.21 -28.38
N LYS A 194 -47.22 -17.95 -27.24
CA LYS A 194 -48.67 -18.10 -27.08
C LYS A 194 -49.46 -17.19 -28.02
N ALA A 195 -49.08 -15.92 -28.12
CA ALA A 195 -49.72 -14.99 -29.04
C ALA A 195 -49.56 -15.44 -30.51
N LEU A 196 -48.40 -15.97 -30.87
CA LEU A 196 -48.17 -16.52 -32.20
C LEU A 196 -49.05 -17.76 -32.46
N GLU A 197 -49.15 -18.68 -31.50
CA GLU A 197 -50.02 -19.86 -31.60
C GLU A 197 -51.50 -19.47 -31.78
N GLU A 198 -52.00 -18.52 -30.99
CA GLU A 198 -53.36 -17.99 -31.13
C GLU A 198 -53.60 -17.39 -32.52
N THR A 199 -52.67 -16.55 -33.02
CA THR A 199 -52.80 -15.96 -34.37
C THR A 199 -52.76 -17.01 -35.48
N LEU A 200 -51.92 -18.03 -35.35
CA LEU A 200 -51.84 -19.12 -36.33
C LEU A 200 -53.13 -19.95 -36.33
N GLU A 201 -53.73 -20.20 -35.17
CA GLU A 201 -54.98 -20.94 -35.04
C GLU A 201 -56.15 -20.18 -35.67
N GLU A 202 -56.25 -18.86 -35.43
CA GLU A 202 -57.23 -17.99 -36.07
C GLU A 202 -57.08 -17.97 -37.60
N GLU A 203 -55.85 -17.85 -38.12
CA GLU A 203 -55.58 -17.92 -39.56
C GLU A 203 -55.96 -19.27 -40.15
N LEU A 204 -55.70 -20.37 -39.43
CA LEU A 204 -56.02 -21.73 -39.87
C LEU A 204 -57.54 -21.92 -39.99
N GLU A 205 -58.31 -21.50 -38.99
CA GLU A 205 -59.77 -21.57 -39.03
C GLU A 205 -60.37 -20.70 -40.13
N LYS A 206 -59.83 -19.49 -40.33
CA LYS A 206 -60.23 -18.63 -41.43
C LYS A 206 -59.98 -19.30 -42.79
N LYS A 207 -58.79 -19.84 -43.05
CA LYS A 207 -58.49 -20.55 -44.31
C LYS A 207 -59.36 -21.79 -44.49
N LYS A 208 -59.63 -22.58 -43.44
CA LYS A 208 -60.56 -23.72 -43.50
C LYS A 208 -61.97 -23.27 -43.88
N SER A 209 -62.44 -22.14 -43.35
CA SER A 209 -63.75 -21.58 -43.68
C SER A 209 -63.83 -21.16 -45.15
N GLU A 210 -62.82 -20.47 -45.67
CA GLU A 210 -62.71 -20.05 -47.07
C GLU A 210 -62.68 -21.25 -48.04
N ILE A 211 -61.92 -22.31 -47.69
CA ILE A 211 -61.87 -23.55 -48.49
C ILE A 211 -63.26 -24.21 -48.54
N ARG A 212 -63.95 -24.32 -47.40
CA ARG A 212 -65.30 -24.91 -47.35
C ARG A 212 -66.28 -24.11 -48.21
N GLU A 213 -66.23 -22.79 -48.14
CA GLU A 213 -67.09 -21.91 -48.93
C GLU A 213 -66.84 -22.05 -50.45
N ASN A 214 -65.57 -22.13 -50.84
CA ASN A 214 -65.19 -22.34 -52.24
C ASN A 214 -65.59 -23.74 -52.75
N GLN A 215 -65.45 -24.79 -51.94
CA GLN A 215 -65.90 -26.14 -52.29
C GLN A 215 -67.42 -26.21 -52.52
N VAL A 216 -68.21 -25.52 -51.70
CA VAL A 216 -69.66 -25.40 -51.89
C VAL A 216 -69.98 -24.67 -53.20
N LYS A 217 -69.26 -23.60 -53.52
CA LYS A 217 -69.42 -22.85 -54.77
C LYS A 217 -69.03 -23.67 -56.01
N GLU A 218 -68.00 -24.51 -55.92
CA GLU A 218 -67.59 -25.40 -57.03
C GLU A 218 -68.55 -26.57 -57.23
N LEU A 219 -69.10 -27.15 -56.16
CA LEU A 219 -70.07 -28.26 -56.24
C LEU A 219 -71.48 -27.81 -56.67
N ALA A 220 -71.80 -26.52 -56.55
CA ALA A 220 -73.04 -25.92 -57.01
C ALA A 220 -73.01 -25.51 -58.50
N ARG A 221 -71.92 -25.84 -59.20
CA ARG A 221 -71.67 -25.54 -60.62
C ARG A 221 -71.73 -26.82 -61.45
#